data_AF-A0A820CQU3-F1
#
_entry.id   AF-A0A820CQU3-F1
#
_cell.length_a   1.000
_cell.length_b   1.000
_cell.length_c   1.000
_cell.angle_alpha   90.00
_cell.angle_beta   90.00
_cell.angle_gamma   90.00
#
_symmetry.space_group_name_H-M   'P 1'
#
loop_
_entity.id
_entity.type
_entity.pdbx_description
1 polymer ?
#
loop_
_entity_poly.entity_id
_entity_poly.type
_entity_poly.pdbx_seq_one_letter_code
_entity_poly.pdbx_strand_id
1 'polypeptide(L)'
;MTTSQGLNINETCYSPTVTLIPGQSSLPSPMSYRRSQDFSISSMIQFNCDGSLSRTTKWTIKNCTSTRCSFEIVLNEKVMTTYSELYIPSRTLDYGVYQLTLSVTMIDSPNLKASSSVYVRITAT
;
A
#
# COMPACT_ATOMS: atom_id res chain seq x y z
N MET A 1 -6.60 44.23 26.75
CA MET A 1 -6.92 43.61 25.44
C MET A 1 -5.64 43.00 24.92
N THR A 2 -5.44 41.71 25.17
CA THR A 2 -4.26 40.96 24.72
C THR A 2 -4.56 40.42 23.32
N THR A 3 -3.90 40.99 22.32
CA THR A 3 -3.95 40.53 20.92
C THR A 3 -3.17 39.23 20.78
N SER A 4 -3.90 38.15 20.53
CA SER A 4 -3.40 36.91 19.93
C SER A 4 -3.18 37.13 18.43
N GLN A 5 -1.97 36.95 17.92
CA GLN A 5 -1.64 36.71 16.49
C GLN A 5 -0.11 36.62 16.38
N GLY A 6 0.51 35.60 15.78
CA GLY A 6 0.01 34.40 15.13
C GLY A 6 1.17 33.40 15.01
N LEU A 7 0.83 32.11 15.01
CA LEU A 7 1.78 31.06 14.68
C LEU A 7 2.13 31.22 13.18
N ASN A 8 3.38 31.57 12.90
CA ASN A 8 3.90 31.66 11.55
C ASN A 8 4.21 30.23 11.05
N ILE A 9 3.22 29.55 10.49
CA ILE A 9 3.38 28.18 9.96
C ILE A 9 3.54 28.20 8.44
N ASN A 10 4.73 28.54 7.98
CA ASN A 10 5.22 27.99 6.72
C ASN A 10 5.69 26.53 6.96
N GLU A 11 4.81 25.68 7.47
CA GLU A 11 5.07 24.24 7.55
C GLU A 11 5.02 23.68 6.14
N THR A 12 6.19 23.33 5.60
CA THR A 12 6.28 22.77 4.26
C THR A 12 5.94 21.29 4.34
N CYS A 13 4.77 20.92 3.81
CA CYS A 13 4.28 19.55 3.82
C CYS A 13 4.58 18.87 2.47
N TYR A 14 5.17 17.68 2.52
CA TYR A 14 5.52 16.89 1.34
C TYR A 14 4.71 15.60 1.25
N SER A 15 4.73 14.98 0.08
CA SER A 15 4.14 13.65 -0.09
C SER A 15 4.74 12.66 0.91
N PRO A 16 3.91 11.76 1.47
CA PRO A 16 4.42 10.73 2.37
C PRO A 16 5.37 9.80 1.62
N THR A 17 6.16 9.04 2.35
CA THR A 17 6.97 7.95 1.80
C THR A 17 6.38 6.63 2.26
N VAL A 18 6.21 5.68 1.33
CA VAL A 18 5.64 4.36 1.60
C VAL A 18 6.66 3.29 1.25
N THR A 19 7.00 2.47 2.23
CA THR A 19 7.85 1.30 2.05
C THR A 19 7.05 0.05 2.40
N LEU A 20 6.99 -0.92 1.51
CA LEU A 20 6.35 -2.21 1.76
C LEU A 20 7.38 -3.23 2.25
N ILE A 21 6.94 -4.14 3.12
CA ILE A 21 7.76 -5.19 3.70
C ILE A 21 7.00 -6.51 3.62
N PRO A 22 7.58 -7.55 3.01
CA PRO A 22 8.85 -7.55 2.27
C PRO A 22 8.80 -6.67 1.00
N GLY A 23 9.88 -5.94 0.72
CA GLY A 23 9.87 -4.79 -0.20
C GLY A 23 10.66 -4.92 -1.51
N GLN A 24 11.28 -6.06 -1.76
CA GLN A 24 12.19 -6.24 -2.89
C GLN A 24 11.58 -7.23 -3.88
N SER A 25 10.75 -6.74 -4.78
CA SER A 25 10.11 -7.56 -5.81
C SER A 25 9.79 -6.73 -7.05
N SER A 26 9.76 -7.39 -8.18
CA SER A 26 9.38 -6.79 -9.45
C SER A 26 8.57 -7.79 -10.26
N LEU A 27 7.89 -7.34 -11.32
CA LEU A 27 7.17 -8.25 -12.20
C LEU A 27 8.03 -9.43 -12.72
N PRO A 28 9.28 -9.24 -13.17
CA PRO A 28 10.13 -10.36 -13.59
C PRO A 28 10.68 -11.21 -12.44
N SER A 29 10.75 -10.66 -11.22
CA SER A 29 11.23 -11.35 -10.01
C SER A 29 10.25 -11.15 -8.85
N PRO A 30 9.08 -11.83 -8.87
CA PRO A 30 8.08 -11.75 -7.82
C PRO A 30 8.47 -12.63 -6.63
N MET A 31 8.02 -12.26 -5.43
CA MET A 31 8.17 -13.09 -4.23
C MET A 31 7.22 -14.28 -4.29
N SER A 32 7.73 -15.49 -4.04
CA SER A 32 6.92 -16.71 -4.11
C SER A 32 6.22 -16.99 -2.80
N TYR A 33 4.91 -17.21 -2.86
CA TYR A 33 4.10 -17.71 -1.76
C TYR A 33 3.30 -18.93 -2.19
N ARG A 34 3.24 -19.95 -1.32
CA ARG A 34 2.41 -21.13 -1.52
C ARG A 34 0.94 -20.76 -1.41
N ARG A 35 0.10 -21.29 -2.28
CA ARG A 35 -1.36 -21.12 -2.16
C ARG A 35 -1.91 -21.67 -0.84
N SER A 36 -1.23 -22.64 -0.23
CA SER A 36 -1.61 -23.23 1.05
C SER A 36 -1.15 -22.43 2.28
N GLN A 37 -0.35 -21.37 2.11
CA GLN A 37 0.14 -20.58 3.23
C GLN A 37 -0.51 -19.20 3.25
N ASP A 38 -0.75 -18.71 4.46
CA ASP A 38 -1.13 -17.33 4.69
C ASP A 38 0.11 -16.44 4.51
N PHE A 39 -0.08 -15.19 4.11
CA PHE A 39 1.00 -14.21 4.10
C PHE A 39 0.47 -12.80 4.31
N SER A 40 1.35 -11.90 4.77
CA SER A 40 1.05 -10.49 4.85
C SER A 40 2.12 -9.62 4.21
N ILE A 41 1.67 -8.45 3.74
CA ILE A 41 2.54 -7.34 3.36
C ILE A 41 2.29 -6.21 4.35
N SER A 42 3.31 -5.85 5.10
CA SER A 42 3.31 -4.70 6.00
C SER A 42 3.81 -3.46 5.27
N SER A 43 3.53 -2.29 5.84
CA SER A 43 4.01 -1.02 5.32
C SER A 43 4.54 -0.11 6.43
N MET A 44 5.58 0.62 6.10
CA MET A 44 6.08 1.76 6.87
C MET A 44 5.71 3.02 6.08
N ILE A 45 4.99 3.93 6.72
CA ILE A 45 4.56 5.20 6.13
C ILE A 45 5.25 6.31 6.91
N GLN A 46 6.16 7.02 6.26
CA GLN A 46 6.80 8.20 6.81
C GLN A 46 6.07 9.45 6.34
N PHE A 47 5.63 10.26 7.29
CA PHE A 47 4.98 11.54 7.01
C PHE A 47 6.03 12.64 7.03
N ASN A 48 6.02 13.46 5.99
CA ASN A 48 6.96 14.57 5.81
C ASN A 48 6.21 15.90 5.98
N CYS A 49 5.45 15.99 7.07
CA CYS A 49 4.63 17.14 7.44
C CYS A 49 4.59 17.23 8.97
N ASP A 50 4.76 18.44 9.50
CA ASP A 50 4.79 18.67 10.95
C ASP A 50 3.38 18.66 11.57
N GLY A 51 2.35 18.97 10.77
CA GLY A 51 0.95 18.81 11.13
C GLY A 51 0.44 17.37 11.04
N SER A 52 -0.39 16.96 12.00
CA SER A 52 -1.17 15.71 11.94
C SER A 52 -2.30 15.83 10.92
N LEU A 53 -1.99 15.62 9.65
CA LEU A 53 -3.00 15.59 8.59
C LEU A 53 -3.76 14.28 8.59
N SER A 54 -5.08 14.39 8.43
CA SER A 54 -5.95 13.23 8.24
C SER A 54 -5.57 12.49 6.95
N ARG A 55 -5.78 11.17 6.88
CA ARG A 55 -5.30 10.35 5.76
C ARG A 55 -6.23 9.20 5.42
N THR A 56 -6.18 8.80 4.16
CA THR A 56 -6.85 7.61 3.64
C THR A 56 -5.81 6.68 3.02
N THR A 57 -5.91 5.40 3.38
CA THR A 57 -5.06 4.32 2.85
C THR A 57 -5.93 3.34 2.08
N LYS A 58 -5.49 2.93 0.88
CA LYS A 58 -6.18 1.92 0.08
C LYS A 58 -5.19 0.88 -0.42
N TRP A 59 -5.49 -0.39 -0.12
CA TRP A 59 -4.85 -1.53 -0.77
C TRP A 59 -5.57 -1.89 -2.05
N THR A 60 -4.80 -2.25 -3.08
CA THR A 60 -5.32 -2.75 -4.35
C THR A 60 -4.51 -3.95 -4.80
N ILE A 61 -5.17 -4.93 -5.40
CA ILE A 61 -4.55 -6.14 -5.95
C ILE A 61 -4.87 -6.19 -7.44
N LYS A 62 -3.87 -6.50 -8.26
CA LYS A 62 -4.03 -6.70 -9.70
C LYS A 62 -3.39 -8.01 -10.09
N ASN A 63 -4.07 -8.83 -10.89
CA ASN A 63 -3.45 -9.99 -11.52
C ASN A 63 -2.52 -9.50 -12.65
N CYS A 64 -1.36 -10.11 -12.82
CA CYS A 64 -0.41 -9.80 -13.88
C CYS A 64 -0.13 -10.99 -14.79
N THR A 65 -0.02 -10.70 -16.08
CA THR A 65 0.61 -11.56 -17.09
C THR A 65 2.12 -11.36 -17.07
N SER A 66 2.85 -12.04 -17.95
CA SER A 66 4.32 -11.93 -18.06
C SER A 66 4.83 -10.52 -18.36
N THR A 67 3.99 -9.64 -18.92
CA THR A 67 4.41 -8.31 -19.36
C THR A 67 3.57 -7.17 -18.81
N ARG A 68 2.34 -7.42 -18.33
CA ARG A 68 1.42 -6.36 -17.88
C ARG A 68 0.52 -6.81 -16.73
N CYS A 69 0.13 -5.87 -15.88
CA CYS A 69 -0.91 -6.10 -14.88
C CYS A 69 -2.28 -5.65 -15.42
N SER A 70 -3.29 -6.46 -15.13
CA SER A 70 -4.69 -6.25 -15.48
C SER A 70 -5.36 -5.20 -14.59
N PHE A 71 -6.68 -5.08 -14.70
CA PHE A 71 -7.49 -4.23 -13.82
C PHE A 71 -7.48 -4.75 -12.38
N GLU A 72 -7.84 -3.87 -11.46
CA GLU A 72 -7.98 -4.19 -10.03
C GLU A 72 -8.95 -5.37 -9.89
N ILE A 73 -8.51 -6.43 -9.20
CA ILE A 73 -9.41 -7.52 -8.84
C ILE A 73 -10.23 -7.08 -7.63
N VAL A 74 -11.49 -7.50 -7.58
CA VAL A 74 -12.31 -7.30 -6.39
C VAL A 74 -11.66 -8.08 -5.25
N LEU A 75 -11.30 -7.37 -4.19
CA LEU A 75 -10.79 -7.98 -2.97
C LEU A 75 -11.87 -8.91 -2.42
N ASN A 76 -11.53 -10.20 -2.29
CA ASN A 76 -12.39 -11.15 -1.61
C ASN A 76 -12.62 -10.65 -0.17
N GLU A 77 -13.84 -10.79 0.37
CA GLU A 77 -14.18 -10.40 1.75
C GLU A 77 -13.27 -11.06 2.81
N LYS A 78 -12.62 -12.18 2.46
CA LYS A 78 -11.62 -12.84 3.28
C LYS A 78 -10.30 -12.08 3.41
N VAL A 79 -9.98 -11.18 2.47
CA VAL A 79 -8.77 -10.35 2.53
C VAL A 79 -8.96 -9.30 3.62
N MET A 80 -8.09 -9.33 4.62
CA MET A 80 -8.13 -8.35 5.71
C MET A 80 -7.13 -7.25 5.41
N THR A 81 -7.58 -6.00 5.48
CA THR A 81 -6.73 -4.83 5.28
C THR A 81 -6.82 -3.91 6.46
N THR A 82 -5.67 -3.39 6.89
CA THR A 82 -5.58 -2.28 7.82
C THR A 82 -4.90 -1.10 7.11
N TYR A 83 -4.69 0.00 7.84
CA TYR A 83 -3.97 1.15 7.30
C TYR A 83 -2.52 0.82 6.92
N SER A 84 -1.92 -0.21 7.52
CA SER A 84 -0.50 -0.55 7.32
C SER A 84 -0.26 -1.97 6.85
N GLU A 85 -1.25 -2.86 6.90
CA GLU A 85 -1.07 -4.27 6.58
C GLU A 85 -2.13 -4.77 5.59
N LEU A 86 -1.69 -5.62 4.68
CA LEU A 86 -2.52 -6.45 3.82
C LEU A 86 -2.30 -7.91 4.21
N TYR A 87 -3.31 -8.57 4.73
CA TYR A 87 -3.29 -9.99 5.06
C TYR A 87 -4.06 -10.79 4.02
N ILE A 88 -3.39 -11.77 3.42
CA ILE A 88 -3.95 -12.69 2.43
C ILE A 88 -4.01 -14.09 3.04
N PRO A 89 -5.23 -14.57 3.39
CA PRO A 89 -5.39 -15.94 3.84
C PRO A 89 -5.06 -16.94 2.72
N SER A 90 -4.66 -18.14 3.11
CA SER A 90 -4.43 -19.28 2.24
C SER A 90 -5.64 -19.53 1.35
N ARG A 91 -5.35 -19.97 0.12
CA ARG A 91 -6.34 -20.32 -0.92
C ARG A 91 -7.26 -19.17 -1.36
N THR A 92 -6.94 -17.92 -0.99
CA THR A 92 -7.70 -16.74 -1.40
C THR A 92 -7.39 -16.31 -2.83
N LEU A 93 -6.10 -16.36 -3.22
CA LEU A 93 -5.65 -16.04 -4.58
C LEU A 93 -5.44 -17.33 -5.38
N ASP A 94 -5.72 -17.27 -6.67
CA ASP A 94 -5.43 -18.35 -7.62
C ASP A 94 -3.95 -18.33 -8.03
N TYR A 95 -3.52 -19.36 -8.76
CA TYR A 95 -2.15 -19.42 -9.26
C TYR A 95 -1.89 -18.30 -10.27
N GLY A 96 -0.78 -17.60 -10.11
CA GLY A 96 -0.46 -16.46 -10.96
C GLY A 96 0.48 -15.47 -10.29
N VAL A 97 0.74 -14.36 -10.97
CA VAL A 97 1.49 -13.23 -10.44
C VAL A 97 0.53 -12.09 -10.12
N TYR A 98 0.74 -11.42 -9.00
CA TYR A 98 -0.10 -10.31 -8.55
C TYR A 98 0.77 -9.12 -8.17
N GLN A 99 0.30 -7.92 -8.50
CA GLN A 99 0.81 -6.67 -7.98
C GLN A 99 -0.09 -6.23 -6.80
N LEU A 100 0.53 -6.04 -5.65
CA LEU A 100 -0.12 -5.54 -4.43
C LEU A 100 0.36 -4.10 -4.24
N THR A 101 -0.57 -3.14 -4.21
CA THR A 101 -0.23 -1.72 -4.11
C THR A 101 -0.95 -1.09 -2.94
N LEU A 102 -0.19 -0.41 -2.07
CA LEU A 102 -0.73 0.50 -1.08
C LEU A 102 -0.67 1.93 -1.63
N SER A 103 -1.80 2.62 -1.61
CA SER A 103 -1.90 4.05 -1.93
C SER A 103 -2.29 4.82 -0.67
N VAL A 104 -1.56 5.89 -0.39
CA VAL A 104 -1.81 6.81 0.73
C VAL A 104 -2.14 8.18 0.15
N THR A 105 -3.25 8.76 0.59
CA THR A 105 -3.68 10.12 0.21
C THR A 105 -3.94 10.92 1.48
N MET A 106 -3.34 12.11 1.56
CA MET A 106 -3.58 13.04 2.66
C MET A 106 -4.94 13.72 2.43
N ILE A 107 -5.87 13.66 3.40
CA ILE A 107 -7.24 14.17 3.25
C ILE A 107 -7.25 15.69 3.14
N ASP A 108 -6.49 16.37 4.01
CA ASP A 108 -6.44 17.84 4.07
C ASP A 108 -5.55 18.44 2.96
N SER A 109 -4.81 17.59 2.24
CA SER A 109 -4.00 17.98 1.08
C SER A 109 -4.00 16.85 0.06
N PRO A 110 -5.12 16.64 -0.68
CA PRO A 110 -5.29 15.48 -1.56
C PRO A 110 -4.25 15.35 -2.65
N ASN A 111 -3.53 16.42 -2.99
CA ASN A 111 -2.43 16.39 -3.96
C ASN A 111 -1.17 15.67 -3.41
N LEU A 112 -1.03 15.59 -2.10
CA LEU A 112 0.05 14.86 -1.43
C LEU A 112 -0.35 13.39 -1.33
N LYS A 113 0.18 12.62 -2.27
CA LYS A 113 -0.10 11.19 -2.43
C LYS A 113 1.20 10.43 -2.52
N ALA A 114 1.17 9.19 -2.07
CA ALA A 114 2.24 8.24 -2.32
C ALA A 114 1.67 6.86 -2.56
N SER A 115 2.39 6.06 -3.33
CA SER A 115 2.07 4.66 -3.49
C SER A 115 3.33 3.84 -3.58
N SER A 116 3.21 2.57 -3.21
CA SER A 116 4.28 1.58 -3.34
C SER A 116 3.67 0.24 -3.70
N SER A 117 4.41 -0.56 -4.47
CA SER A 117 3.95 -1.83 -5.00
C SER A 117 4.95 -2.94 -4.75
N VAL A 118 4.43 -4.14 -4.51
CA VAL A 118 5.20 -5.39 -4.51
C VAL A 118 4.54 -6.40 -5.43
N TYR A 119 5.32 -7.37 -5.90
CA TYR A 119 4.89 -8.42 -6.80
C TYR A 119 5.04 -9.77 -6.12
N VAL A 120 3.97 -10.54 -6.12
CA VAL A 120 3.93 -11.89 -5.52
C VAL A 120 3.52 -12.92 -6.55
N ARG A 121 4.05 -14.13 -6.46
CA ARG A 121 3.68 -15.28 -7.26
C ARG A 121 3.06 -16.33 -6.36
N ILE A 122 1.85 -16.75 -6.70
CA ILE A 122 1.15 -17.83 -6.00
C ILE A 122 1.48 -19.15 -6.68
N THR A 123 2.07 -20.07 -5.93
CA THR A 123 2.53 -21.39 -6.40
C THR A 123 1.82 -22.52 -5.67
N ALA A 124 1.87 -23.74 -6.22
CA ALA A 124 1.31 -24.93 -5.58
C ALA A 124 2.19 -25.44 -4.41
N THR A 125 3.50 -25.23 -4.50
CA THR A 125 4.55 -25.72 -3.58
C THR A 125 5.62 -24.68 -3.34
#